data_AF-A0A815L0S1-F1
#
_entry.id   AF-A0A815L0S1-F1
#
_cell.length_a   1.000
_cell.length_b   1.000
_cell.length_c   1.000
_cell.angle_alpha   90.00
_cell.angle_beta   90.00
_cell.angle_gamma   90.00
#
_symmetry.space_group_name_H-M   'P 1'
#
loop_
_entity.id
_entity.type
_entity.pdbx_description
1 polymer ?
#
loop_
_entity_poly.entity_id
_entity_poly.type
_entity_poly.pdbx_seq_one_letter_code
_entity_poly.pdbx_strand_id
1 'polypeptide(L)'
;MTERNRSEHNDLFHHCVRVLDEYDDQTSEKAFLDEYIQSHQAPNPSFISIVLTDCIRHGPLLKILLDTFYKTIDEINLRKSEQTSHKVLIYLIFFQLGSIGFPFFREIILSIRLRQTSELLQFLVNETHLSTIKSECMNLYEEEYINTLIMRVIPRYLADLRDLAKKVKEQTSIRPTSEPTKFQPFNLTKSKPTPKVNQCQPVPKPPTDRQKDRKTISHHQSLQSLKEKQTNDDQRNPQPNRFRASPAPMKSQASQIPVKSNIATVLKENQFYKKQEDNVRRRLNDFEAGGKDAGEFFHWQQSRQKQDYEQELQAIERKKLEGKISYEEAILAKQRVTDENRRRADELKRQTREKIQVYVQEKLQKEQRTKQLIGEVMDGRDNAKLSQQKLRQHKTDFAKQYKEDVKQLMKQTLDEAETDMRHRIELIQQIRAIESIPIARSKPIDLTSTAGHSLHDEMSIIELRQRLERLKLEREKEREARRERIIREKQIKEKSLTNTAQRIAKHRNEFTAQSAIKKSRETSAPPSVDRHNSELQQHLQLRKTERLAKENF
;
A
#
# COMPACT_ATOMS: atom_id res chain seq x y z
N MET A 1 -31.25 22.21 -11.28
CA MET A 1 -31.61 22.21 -9.83
C MET A 1 -30.86 23.33 -9.14
N THR A 2 -31.54 24.06 -8.27
CA THR A 2 -30.94 24.99 -7.32
C THR A 2 -30.24 24.23 -6.20
N GLU A 3 -29.02 24.60 -5.85
CA GLU A 3 -28.23 23.91 -4.82
C GLU A 3 -28.91 23.93 -3.44
N ARG A 4 -29.65 25.01 -3.15
CA ARG A 4 -30.49 25.20 -1.97
C ARG A 4 -31.40 23.99 -1.67
N ASN A 5 -32.15 23.52 -2.67
CA ASN A 5 -33.06 22.39 -2.51
C ASN A 5 -32.31 21.09 -2.19
N ARG A 6 -31.05 20.93 -2.64
CA ARG A 6 -30.21 19.76 -2.33
C ARG A 6 -29.67 19.80 -0.89
N SER A 7 -29.62 20.97 -0.24
CA SER A 7 -29.40 21.07 1.20
C SER A 7 -30.64 20.58 1.95
N GLU A 8 -31.80 21.20 1.68
CA GLU A 8 -33.04 20.98 2.45
C GLU A 8 -33.46 19.50 2.56
N HIS A 9 -33.28 18.69 1.49
CA HIS A 9 -33.53 17.24 1.52
C HIS A 9 -32.47 16.43 2.31
N ASN A 10 -31.21 16.87 2.27
CA ASN A 10 -30.12 16.27 3.04
C ASN A 10 -30.24 16.57 4.54
N ASP A 11 -30.60 17.83 4.85
CA ASP A 11 -30.79 18.32 6.21
C ASP A 11 -31.97 17.58 6.86
N LEU A 12 -33.08 17.40 6.14
CA LEU A 12 -34.23 16.57 6.56
C LEU A 12 -33.82 15.12 6.87
N PHE A 13 -33.02 14.48 6.00
CA PHE A 13 -32.51 13.12 6.24
C PHE A 13 -31.57 13.06 7.45
N HIS A 14 -30.68 14.06 7.61
CA HIS A 14 -29.78 14.14 8.76
C HIS A 14 -30.52 14.35 10.09
N HIS A 15 -31.66 15.05 10.10
CA HIS A 15 -32.53 15.09 11.28
C HIS A 15 -33.15 13.71 11.55
N CYS A 16 -33.70 13.01 10.55
CA CYS A 16 -34.26 11.67 10.74
C CYS A 16 -33.24 10.68 11.33
N VAL A 17 -31.98 10.73 10.89
CA VAL A 17 -30.90 9.91 11.47
C VAL A 17 -30.54 10.36 12.88
N ARG A 18 -30.43 11.67 13.15
CA ARG A 18 -30.06 12.18 14.47
C ARG A 18 -31.10 11.86 15.55
N VAL A 19 -32.39 11.99 15.23
CA VAL A 19 -33.50 11.62 16.15
C VAL A 19 -33.38 10.15 16.56
N LEU A 20 -33.02 9.26 15.64
CA LEU A 20 -32.83 7.82 15.92
C LEU A 20 -31.50 7.49 16.62
N ASP A 21 -30.47 8.32 16.51
CA ASP A 21 -29.21 8.19 17.25
C ASP A 21 -29.30 8.78 18.69
N GLU A 22 -30.21 9.73 18.93
CA GLU A 22 -30.41 10.42 20.22
C GLU A 22 -31.56 9.84 21.08
N TYR A 23 -32.48 9.06 20.49
CA TYR A 23 -33.59 8.42 21.19
C TYR A 23 -33.12 7.30 22.15
N ASP A 24 -33.70 7.25 23.35
CA ASP A 24 -33.51 6.19 24.36
C ASP A 24 -34.86 5.58 24.76
N ASP A 25 -34.91 4.25 24.86
CA ASP A 25 -36.13 3.45 25.09
C ASP A 25 -36.82 3.73 26.45
N GLN A 26 -36.19 4.52 27.32
CA GLN A 26 -36.72 4.96 28.61
C GLN A 26 -37.67 6.17 28.52
N THR A 27 -37.68 6.90 27.40
CA THR A 27 -38.48 8.13 27.22
C THR A 27 -39.69 7.87 26.31
N SER A 28 -40.84 8.51 26.59
CA SER A 28 -42.02 8.40 25.72
C SER A 28 -41.76 9.04 24.36
N GLU A 29 -41.95 8.27 23.27
CA GLU A 29 -41.75 8.68 21.86
C GLU A 29 -42.24 10.10 21.55
N LYS A 30 -43.46 10.43 22.00
CA LYS A 30 -44.10 11.73 21.71
C LYS A 30 -43.43 12.88 22.45
N ALA A 31 -43.15 12.71 23.74
CA ALA A 31 -42.49 13.74 24.55
C ALA A 31 -41.07 14.04 24.04
N PHE A 32 -40.33 13.00 23.65
CA PHE A 32 -39.01 13.15 23.03
C PHE A 32 -39.09 13.86 21.67
N LEU A 33 -40.06 13.52 20.82
CA LEU A 33 -40.27 14.19 19.54
C LEU A 33 -40.59 15.68 19.72
N ASP A 34 -41.49 16.02 20.64
CA ASP A 34 -41.88 17.42 20.89
C ASP A 34 -40.69 18.26 21.40
N GLU A 35 -39.86 17.71 22.30
CA GLU A 35 -38.62 18.35 22.77
C GLU A 35 -37.57 18.47 21.65
N TYR A 36 -37.39 17.43 20.83
CA TYR A 36 -36.47 17.45 19.69
C TYR A 36 -36.89 18.51 18.67
N ILE A 37 -38.17 18.55 18.28
CA ILE A 37 -38.68 19.49 17.27
C ILE A 37 -38.49 20.94 17.74
N GLN A 38 -38.77 21.22 19.02
CA GLN A 38 -38.59 22.55 19.62
C GLN A 38 -37.11 22.96 19.70
N SER A 39 -36.22 22.05 20.10
CA SER A 39 -34.79 22.33 20.27
C SER A 39 -34.02 22.47 18.95
N HIS A 40 -34.40 21.71 17.92
CA HIS A 40 -33.64 21.61 16.66
C HIS A 40 -34.21 22.40 15.47
N GLN A 41 -35.41 22.99 15.58
CA GLN A 41 -36.09 23.73 14.49
C GLN A 41 -36.16 22.94 13.17
N ALA A 42 -36.39 21.62 13.26
CA ALA A 42 -36.21 20.72 12.14
C ALA A 42 -37.28 20.91 11.03
N PRO A 43 -36.91 20.83 9.74
CA PRO A 43 -37.86 20.93 8.64
C PRO A 43 -38.84 19.76 8.63
N ASN A 44 -40.11 20.00 8.26
CA ASN A 44 -41.18 19.00 8.15
C ASN A 44 -41.29 18.06 9.38
N PRO A 45 -41.60 18.58 10.58
CA PRO A 45 -41.61 17.79 11.82
C PRO A 45 -42.56 16.58 11.80
N SER A 46 -43.68 16.66 11.06
CA SER A 46 -44.59 15.53 10.85
C SER A 46 -43.92 14.35 10.12
N PHE A 47 -43.05 14.63 9.16
CA PHE A 47 -42.28 13.60 8.45
C PHE A 47 -41.30 12.90 9.40
N ILE A 48 -40.56 13.69 10.19
CA ILE A 48 -39.58 13.18 11.16
C ILE A 48 -40.26 12.32 12.23
N SER A 49 -41.43 12.74 12.73
CA SER A 49 -42.24 11.99 13.69
C SER A 49 -42.69 10.63 13.12
N ILE A 50 -43.20 10.59 11.89
CA ILE A 50 -43.60 9.35 11.21
C ILE A 50 -42.38 8.42 11.03
N VAL A 51 -41.25 8.96 10.56
CA VAL A 51 -40.01 8.18 10.35
C VAL A 51 -39.51 7.57 11.65
N LEU A 52 -39.52 8.30 12.78
CA LEU A 52 -39.11 7.76 14.08
C LEU A 52 -40.04 6.62 14.53
N THR A 53 -41.32 6.90 14.72
CA THR A 53 -42.28 5.94 15.30
C THR A 53 -42.38 4.67 14.46
N ASP A 54 -42.33 4.76 13.13
CA ASP A 54 -42.32 3.57 12.29
C ASP A 54 -40.96 2.84 12.28
N CYS A 55 -39.82 3.55 12.38
CA CYS A 55 -38.50 2.92 12.55
C CYS A 55 -38.34 2.22 13.91
N ILE A 56 -39.11 2.62 14.92
CA ILE A 56 -39.26 1.88 16.17
C ILE A 56 -40.17 0.67 15.94
N ARG A 57 -41.41 0.88 15.45
CA ARG A 57 -42.42 -0.18 15.21
C ARG A 57 -41.90 -1.34 14.35
N HIS A 58 -41.20 -1.04 13.25
CA HIS A 58 -40.67 -2.03 12.32
C HIS A 58 -39.21 -2.42 12.62
N GLY A 59 -38.68 -2.06 13.78
CA GLY A 59 -37.32 -2.34 14.23
C GLY A 59 -36.83 -3.78 14.00
N PRO A 60 -37.59 -4.84 14.33
CA PRO A 60 -37.18 -6.22 14.09
C PRO A 60 -37.01 -6.58 12.61
N LEU A 61 -37.94 -6.14 11.75
CA LEU A 61 -37.85 -6.35 10.29
C LEU A 61 -36.66 -5.59 9.70
N LEU A 62 -36.51 -4.30 10.06
CA LEU A 62 -35.39 -3.46 9.63
C LEU A 62 -34.04 -4.04 10.08
N LYS A 63 -34.00 -4.71 11.25
CA LYS A 63 -32.81 -5.41 11.70
C LYS A 63 -32.47 -6.62 10.82
N ILE A 64 -33.43 -7.48 10.45
CA ILE A 64 -33.17 -8.60 9.50
C ILE A 64 -32.65 -8.05 8.17
N LEU A 65 -33.25 -6.98 7.65
CA LEU A 65 -32.84 -6.33 6.41
C LEU A 65 -31.41 -5.74 6.47
N LEU A 66 -30.96 -5.28 7.64
CA LEU A 66 -29.58 -4.82 7.87
C LEU A 66 -28.61 -5.99 8.07
N ASP A 67 -28.99 -6.98 8.88
CA ASP A 67 -28.14 -8.15 9.17
C ASP A 67 -27.92 -8.99 7.90
N THR A 68 -28.92 -9.15 7.03
CA THR A 68 -28.78 -9.76 5.68
C THR A 68 -27.88 -8.93 4.78
N PHE A 69 -28.05 -7.61 4.73
CA PHE A 69 -27.21 -6.70 3.95
C PHE A 69 -25.72 -6.78 4.35
N TYR A 70 -25.43 -6.75 5.66
CA TYR A 70 -24.05 -6.81 6.16
C TYR A 70 -23.39 -8.19 6.01
N LYS A 71 -24.15 -9.29 6.09
CA LYS A 71 -23.68 -10.64 5.69
C LYS A 71 -23.21 -10.69 4.22
N THR A 72 -23.76 -9.85 3.34
CA THR A 72 -23.50 -9.88 1.89
C THR A 72 -22.37 -8.95 1.44
N ILE A 73 -21.90 -8.04 2.30
CA ILE A 73 -20.81 -7.08 1.99
C ILE A 73 -19.50 -7.40 2.74
N ASP A 74 -19.51 -8.32 3.72
CA ASP A 74 -18.39 -8.64 4.62
C ASP A 74 -17.84 -7.45 5.45
N GLU A 75 -18.41 -6.24 5.35
CA GLU A 75 -18.01 -5.07 6.16
C GLU A 75 -18.60 -5.13 7.60
N ILE A 76 -17.97 -5.94 8.46
CA ILE A 76 -18.36 -6.16 9.86
C ILE A 76 -18.24 -4.89 10.76
N ASN A 77 -17.57 -3.82 10.30
CA ASN A 77 -17.09 -2.71 11.15
C ASN A 77 -17.62 -1.30 10.78
N LEU A 78 -18.90 -1.16 10.46
CA LEU A 78 -19.54 0.17 10.31
C LEU A 78 -19.62 0.95 11.64
N ARG A 79 -19.71 2.28 11.56
CA ARG A 79 -20.09 3.15 12.68
C ARG A 79 -21.59 3.07 12.97
N LYS A 80 -21.99 3.29 14.23
CA LYS A 80 -23.41 3.37 14.64
C LYS A 80 -24.23 4.31 13.76
N SER A 81 -23.78 5.54 13.56
CA SER A 81 -24.49 6.53 12.73
C SER A 81 -24.62 6.11 11.26
N GLU A 82 -23.69 5.29 10.74
CA GLU A 82 -23.81 4.69 9.41
C GLU A 82 -24.86 3.57 9.42
N GLN A 83 -24.92 2.74 10.47
CA GLN A 83 -25.98 1.73 10.65
C GLN A 83 -27.36 2.38 10.77
N THR A 84 -27.50 3.44 11.58
CA THR A 84 -28.75 4.23 11.70
C THR A 84 -29.13 4.87 10.36
N SER A 85 -28.16 5.38 9.60
CA SER A 85 -28.41 5.89 8.25
C SER A 85 -28.94 4.82 7.30
N HIS A 86 -28.35 3.61 7.30
CA HIS A 86 -28.87 2.49 6.50
C HIS A 86 -30.26 2.03 6.98
N LYS A 87 -30.53 2.04 8.31
CA LYS A 87 -31.86 1.75 8.87
C LYS A 87 -32.94 2.69 8.30
N VAL A 88 -32.67 4.00 8.30
CA VAL A 88 -33.59 5.00 7.72
C VAL A 88 -33.75 4.79 6.21
N LEU A 89 -32.66 4.54 5.47
CA LEU A 89 -32.75 4.29 4.03
C LEU A 89 -33.59 3.05 3.67
N ILE A 90 -33.41 1.93 4.38
CA ILE A 90 -34.19 0.71 4.18
C ILE A 90 -35.67 0.95 4.51
N TYR A 91 -35.96 1.64 5.61
CA TYR A 91 -37.32 2.04 5.96
C TYR A 91 -37.95 2.91 4.85
N LEU A 92 -37.24 3.92 4.36
CA LEU A 92 -37.73 4.80 3.29
C LEU A 92 -38.03 4.02 2.00
N ILE A 93 -37.21 3.02 1.65
CA ILE A 93 -37.42 2.18 0.46
C ILE A 93 -38.64 1.27 0.60
N PHE A 94 -38.78 0.54 1.71
CA PHE A 94 -39.83 -0.46 1.85
C PHE A 94 -41.19 0.09 2.27
N PHE A 95 -41.23 1.12 3.12
CA PHE A 95 -42.48 1.64 3.71
C PHE A 95 -42.95 2.95 3.10
N GLN A 96 -42.03 3.85 2.74
CA GLN A 96 -42.39 5.22 2.35
C GLN A 96 -42.24 5.54 0.86
N LEU A 97 -41.58 4.69 0.06
CA LEU A 97 -41.35 4.94 -1.37
C LEU A 97 -42.67 5.09 -2.17
N GLY A 98 -43.73 4.42 -1.73
CA GLY A 98 -45.09 4.56 -2.28
C GLY A 98 -45.85 5.82 -1.82
N SER A 99 -45.51 6.39 -0.65
CA SER A 99 -46.18 7.54 -0.04
C SER A 99 -45.51 8.87 -0.39
N ILE A 100 -44.18 8.88 -0.37
CA ILE A 100 -43.30 9.99 -0.75
C ILE A 100 -43.20 10.13 -2.28
N GLY A 101 -43.23 8.99 -2.98
CA GLY A 101 -42.97 8.91 -4.41
C GLY A 101 -41.48 8.90 -4.77
N PHE A 102 -41.15 8.21 -5.87
CA PHE A 102 -39.77 8.02 -6.31
C PHE A 102 -38.97 9.31 -6.55
N PRO A 103 -39.52 10.42 -7.11
CA PRO A 103 -38.74 11.62 -7.40
C PRO A 103 -38.11 12.27 -6.16
N PHE A 104 -38.85 12.39 -5.06
CA PHE A 104 -38.32 12.97 -3.81
C PHE A 104 -37.34 12.02 -3.11
N PHE A 105 -37.61 10.72 -3.12
CA PHE A 105 -36.65 9.71 -2.67
C PHE A 105 -35.33 9.76 -3.45
N ARG A 106 -35.40 9.93 -4.78
CA ARG A 106 -34.23 10.12 -5.64
C ARG A 106 -33.41 11.33 -5.22
N GLU A 107 -34.03 12.48 -4.92
CA GLU A 107 -33.28 13.67 -4.51
C GLU A 107 -32.62 13.50 -3.14
N ILE A 108 -33.28 12.83 -2.19
CA ILE A 108 -32.67 12.42 -0.91
C ILE A 108 -31.44 11.53 -1.16
N ILE A 109 -31.57 10.47 -1.96
CA ILE A 109 -30.46 9.56 -2.27
C ILE A 109 -29.29 10.28 -2.98
N LEU A 110 -29.59 11.24 -3.86
CA LEU A 110 -28.57 12.02 -4.56
C LEU A 110 -28.01 13.18 -3.73
N SER A 111 -28.63 13.60 -2.63
CA SER A 111 -28.03 14.55 -1.69
C SER A 111 -27.09 13.87 -0.68
N ILE A 112 -27.45 12.65 -0.25
CA ILE A 112 -26.71 11.82 0.70
C ILE A 112 -25.36 11.34 0.13
N ARG A 113 -24.31 11.36 0.95
CA ARG A 113 -22.97 10.81 0.63
C ARG A 113 -22.52 9.73 1.62
N LEU A 114 -23.29 8.65 1.73
CA LEU A 114 -22.86 7.43 2.44
C LEU A 114 -22.09 6.52 1.49
N ARG A 115 -21.12 5.77 2.01
CA ARG A 115 -20.21 4.95 1.21
C ARG A 115 -20.91 3.83 0.44
N GLN A 116 -21.91 3.20 1.06
CA GLN A 116 -22.51 1.93 0.63
C GLN A 116 -23.91 2.10 0.01
N THR A 117 -24.37 3.33 -0.29
CA THR A 117 -25.72 3.54 -0.86
C THR A 117 -25.87 2.88 -2.23
N SER A 118 -24.81 2.85 -3.04
CA SER A 118 -24.88 2.20 -4.36
C SER A 118 -25.03 0.68 -4.19
N GLU A 119 -24.33 0.12 -3.21
CA GLU A 119 -24.23 -1.28 -2.84
C GLU A 119 -25.54 -1.76 -2.21
N LEU A 120 -26.19 -0.93 -1.38
CA LEU A 120 -27.53 -1.18 -0.83
C LEU A 120 -28.60 -1.22 -1.92
N LEU A 121 -28.55 -0.28 -2.87
CA LEU A 121 -29.48 -0.29 -4.01
C LEU A 121 -29.20 -1.47 -4.97
N GLN A 122 -27.93 -1.84 -5.19
CA GLN A 122 -27.57 -3.06 -5.94
C GLN A 122 -28.03 -4.33 -5.21
N PHE A 123 -27.92 -4.39 -3.88
CA PHE A 123 -28.36 -5.50 -3.04
C PHE A 123 -29.87 -5.71 -3.14
N LEU A 124 -30.68 -4.65 -2.99
CA LEU A 124 -32.14 -4.72 -3.08
C LEU A 124 -32.67 -4.94 -4.51
N VAL A 125 -31.87 -4.69 -5.54
CA VAL A 125 -32.21 -4.97 -6.96
C VAL A 125 -31.85 -6.41 -7.36
N ASN A 126 -31.16 -7.18 -6.52
CA ASN A 126 -30.79 -8.56 -6.81
C ASN A 126 -31.83 -9.58 -6.29
N GLU A 127 -32.41 -10.35 -7.21
CA GLU A 127 -33.44 -11.35 -6.95
C GLU A 127 -32.97 -12.46 -5.99
N THR A 128 -31.69 -12.86 -6.00
CA THR A 128 -31.18 -13.88 -5.06
C THR A 128 -31.02 -13.36 -3.63
N HIS A 129 -30.81 -12.05 -3.47
CA HIS A 129 -30.80 -11.41 -2.15
C HIS A 129 -32.24 -11.22 -1.66
N LEU A 130 -33.16 -10.81 -2.53
CA LEU A 130 -34.59 -10.70 -2.19
C LEU A 130 -35.22 -12.03 -1.74
N SER A 131 -34.87 -13.16 -2.38
CA SER A 131 -35.35 -14.48 -1.94
C SER A 131 -34.75 -14.91 -0.59
N THR A 132 -33.49 -14.56 -0.32
CA THR A 132 -32.83 -14.78 0.97
C THR A 132 -33.43 -13.92 2.08
N ILE A 133 -33.74 -12.65 1.79
CA ILE A 133 -34.48 -11.77 2.70
C ILE A 133 -35.87 -12.36 2.96
N LYS A 134 -36.57 -12.83 1.92
CA LYS A 134 -37.91 -13.43 2.08
C LYS A 134 -37.87 -14.60 3.07
N SER A 135 -36.92 -15.52 2.92
CA SER A 135 -36.80 -16.68 3.82
C SER A 135 -36.34 -16.31 5.23
N GLU A 136 -35.48 -15.31 5.43
CA GLU A 136 -35.15 -14.84 6.79
C GLU A 136 -36.34 -14.12 7.45
N CYS A 137 -37.08 -13.29 6.73
CA CYS A 137 -38.28 -12.60 7.23
C CYS A 137 -39.44 -13.56 7.56
N MET A 138 -39.62 -14.64 6.79
CA MET A 138 -40.67 -15.66 6.97
C MET A 138 -40.62 -16.37 8.34
N ASN A 139 -39.51 -16.27 9.07
CA ASN A 139 -39.39 -16.81 10.43
C ASN A 139 -40.04 -15.92 11.50
N LEU A 140 -40.30 -14.63 11.22
CA LEU A 140 -40.84 -13.66 12.19
C LEU A 140 -42.16 -12.99 11.76
N TYR A 141 -42.54 -13.05 10.49
CA TYR A 141 -43.74 -12.40 9.96
C TYR A 141 -44.51 -13.33 9.01
N GLU A 142 -45.83 -13.14 8.93
CA GLU A 142 -46.72 -13.90 8.06
C GLU A 142 -46.36 -13.70 6.57
N GLU A 143 -46.51 -14.76 5.77
CA GLU A 143 -46.13 -14.70 4.35
C GLU A 143 -46.93 -13.64 3.56
N GLU A 144 -48.21 -13.41 3.87
CA GLU A 144 -49.00 -12.39 3.20
C GLU A 144 -48.46 -10.97 3.44
N TYR A 145 -48.04 -10.67 4.68
CA TYR A 145 -47.40 -9.40 5.03
C TYR A 145 -46.06 -9.22 4.30
N ILE A 146 -45.24 -10.26 4.24
CA ILE A 146 -43.94 -10.22 3.55
C ILE A 146 -44.12 -10.08 2.03
N ASN A 147 -45.06 -10.82 1.43
CA ASN A 147 -45.35 -10.72 0.00
C ASN A 147 -45.90 -9.32 -0.35
N THR A 148 -46.84 -8.77 0.44
CA THR A 148 -47.41 -7.43 0.18
C THR A 148 -46.44 -6.26 0.43
N LEU A 149 -45.35 -6.49 1.17
CA LEU A 149 -44.26 -5.54 1.39
C LEU A 149 -43.14 -5.70 0.35
N ILE A 150 -42.52 -6.88 0.25
CA ILE A 150 -41.34 -7.10 -0.62
C ILE A 150 -41.76 -7.24 -2.09
N MET A 151 -42.69 -8.15 -2.42
CA MET A 151 -43.06 -8.48 -3.80
C MET A 151 -43.89 -7.38 -4.48
N ARG A 152 -44.40 -6.40 -3.73
CA ARG A 152 -45.18 -5.27 -4.27
C ARG A 152 -44.37 -3.98 -4.42
N VAL A 153 -43.46 -3.69 -3.50
CA VAL A 153 -42.73 -2.40 -3.50
C VAL A 153 -41.47 -2.48 -4.37
N ILE A 154 -40.63 -3.50 -4.20
CA ILE A 154 -39.36 -3.58 -4.93
C ILE A 154 -39.56 -3.79 -6.44
N PRO A 155 -40.40 -4.74 -6.92
CA PRO A 155 -40.61 -4.91 -8.36
C PRO A 155 -41.21 -3.69 -9.05
N ARG A 156 -42.08 -2.93 -8.36
CA ARG A 156 -42.72 -1.72 -8.89
C ARG A 156 -41.73 -0.60 -9.24
N TYR A 157 -40.64 -0.48 -8.47
CA TYR A 157 -39.61 0.54 -8.65
C TYR A 157 -38.26 -0.04 -9.10
N LEU A 158 -38.22 -1.30 -9.54
CA LEU A 158 -36.97 -2.03 -9.82
C LEU A 158 -36.12 -1.35 -10.89
N ALA A 159 -36.73 -0.87 -11.98
CA ALA A 159 -36.04 -0.13 -13.03
C ALA A 159 -35.46 1.20 -12.49
N ASP A 160 -36.26 1.98 -11.76
CA ASP A 160 -35.87 3.27 -11.21
C ASP A 160 -34.74 3.14 -10.16
N LEU A 161 -34.84 2.14 -9.27
CA LEU A 161 -33.82 1.81 -8.27
C LEU A 161 -32.52 1.35 -8.92
N ARG A 162 -32.60 0.51 -9.97
CA ARG A 162 -31.43 0.05 -10.75
C ARG A 162 -30.72 1.21 -11.44
N ASP A 163 -31.47 2.17 -11.96
CA ASP A 163 -30.93 3.35 -12.63
C ASP A 163 -30.42 4.43 -11.65
N LEU A 164 -30.99 4.49 -10.44
CA LEU A 164 -30.47 5.30 -9.34
C LEU A 164 -29.15 4.72 -8.80
N ALA A 165 -29.06 3.39 -8.65
CA ALA A 165 -27.83 2.72 -8.23
C ALA A 165 -26.63 3.04 -9.15
N LYS A 166 -26.84 3.02 -10.48
CA LYS A 166 -25.84 3.46 -11.47
C LYS A 166 -25.40 4.90 -11.21
N LYS A 167 -26.36 5.83 -11.14
CA LYS A 167 -26.11 7.27 -10.97
C LYS A 167 -25.39 7.60 -9.65
N VAL A 168 -25.65 6.86 -8.58
CA VAL A 168 -24.90 6.96 -7.31
C VAL A 168 -23.48 6.41 -7.47
N LYS A 169 -23.31 5.23 -8.10
CA LYS A 169 -22.00 4.60 -8.35
C LYS A 169 -21.10 5.45 -9.26
N GLU A 170 -21.68 6.12 -10.25
CA GLU A 170 -21.02 7.12 -11.08
C GLU A 170 -20.55 8.31 -10.23
N GLN A 171 -21.42 8.88 -9.38
CA GLN A 171 -21.05 9.99 -8.49
C GLN A 171 -19.98 9.65 -7.44
N THR A 172 -19.90 8.40 -6.96
CA THR A 172 -18.83 7.97 -6.05
C THR A 172 -17.54 7.57 -6.77
N SER A 173 -17.62 7.11 -8.02
CA SER A 173 -16.46 6.70 -8.82
C SER A 173 -15.70 7.87 -9.46
N ILE A 174 -16.28 9.07 -9.56
CA ILE A 174 -15.58 10.29 -10.01
C ILE A 174 -14.62 10.80 -8.92
N ARG A 175 -13.53 10.04 -8.71
CA ARG A 175 -12.22 10.66 -8.55
C ARG A 175 -11.73 10.96 -9.97
N PRO A 176 -11.24 12.17 -10.27
CA PRO A 176 -10.52 12.37 -11.53
C PRO A 176 -9.28 11.46 -11.51
N THR A 177 -9.25 10.46 -12.38
CA THR A 177 -8.02 9.72 -12.67
C THR A 177 -7.04 10.74 -13.24
N SER A 178 -6.10 11.19 -12.42
CA SER A 178 -5.01 12.03 -12.87
C SER A 178 -4.29 11.30 -14.00
N GLU A 179 -4.19 11.92 -15.17
CA GLU A 179 -3.36 11.40 -16.26
C GLU A 179 -1.96 11.07 -15.70
N PRO A 180 -1.35 9.94 -16.10
CA PRO A 180 -0.06 9.52 -15.55
C PRO A 180 0.97 10.64 -15.74
N THR A 181 1.45 11.19 -14.62
CA THR A 181 2.28 12.39 -14.58
C THR A 181 3.50 12.26 -15.48
N LYS A 182 3.43 12.84 -16.68
CA LYS A 182 4.55 12.89 -17.62
C LYS A 182 5.69 13.64 -16.94
N PHE A 183 6.80 12.94 -16.73
CA PHE A 183 7.97 13.51 -16.08
C PHE A 183 8.50 14.67 -16.94
N GLN A 184 8.56 15.88 -16.36
CA GLN A 184 9.37 16.94 -16.93
C GLN A 184 10.78 16.85 -16.35
N PRO A 185 11.85 17.02 -17.16
CA PRO A 185 13.21 17.07 -16.65
C PRO A 185 13.36 18.26 -15.68
N PHE A 186 14.01 18.02 -14.55
CA PHE A 186 14.15 19.01 -13.49
C PHE A 186 15.26 20.01 -13.85
N ASN A 187 14.90 21.28 -14.02
CA ASN A 187 15.85 22.34 -14.37
C ASN A 187 16.74 22.70 -13.16
N LEU A 188 17.95 22.14 -13.14
CA LEU A 188 18.96 22.33 -12.08
C LEU A 188 19.48 23.77 -11.90
N THR A 189 19.21 24.67 -12.86
CA THR A 189 19.99 25.91 -13.06
C THR A 189 19.19 27.22 -13.05
N LYS A 190 18.01 27.26 -12.41
CA LYS A 190 17.40 28.52 -11.96
C LYS A 190 16.94 28.43 -10.50
N SER A 191 17.41 29.35 -9.66
CA SER A 191 16.97 29.49 -8.28
C SER A 191 15.54 30.04 -8.23
N LYS A 192 14.73 29.53 -7.29
CA LYS A 192 13.34 29.95 -7.14
C LYS A 192 13.28 31.36 -6.52
N PRO A 193 12.60 32.34 -7.15
CA PRO A 193 12.53 33.69 -6.61
C PRO A 193 11.78 33.69 -5.26
N THR A 194 12.36 34.36 -4.27
CA THR A 194 11.76 34.54 -2.95
C THR A 194 10.66 35.62 -3.01
N PRO A 195 9.46 35.36 -2.46
CA PRO A 195 8.44 36.40 -2.33
C PRO A 195 8.96 37.55 -1.46
N LYS A 196 8.72 38.80 -1.88
CA LYS A 196 9.04 39.97 -1.05
C LYS A 196 8.18 39.94 0.23
N VAL A 197 8.82 40.11 1.38
CA VAL A 197 8.13 40.16 2.68
C VAL A 197 7.53 41.55 2.84
N ASN A 198 6.20 41.64 2.75
CA ASN A 198 5.49 42.84 3.20
C ASN A 198 5.57 42.94 4.73
N GLN A 199 5.78 44.16 5.23
CA GLN A 199 6.01 44.44 6.64
C GLN A 199 4.73 44.25 7.45
N CYS A 200 4.85 43.64 8.64
CA CYS A 200 3.87 43.74 9.72
C CYS A 200 4.55 44.39 10.93
N GLN A 201 3.78 45.17 11.70
CA GLN A 201 4.29 45.96 12.82
C GLN A 201 4.74 45.09 14.02
N PRO A 202 5.69 45.59 14.85
CA PRO A 202 6.22 44.83 15.98
C PRO A 202 5.28 44.84 17.20
N VAL A 203 5.26 43.71 17.92
CA VAL A 203 4.69 43.57 19.27
C VAL A 203 5.81 43.10 20.21
N PRO A 204 5.86 43.54 21.49
CA PRO A 204 7.04 43.35 22.35
C PRO A 204 7.38 41.88 22.68
N LYS A 205 8.68 41.62 22.89
CA LYS A 205 9.19 40.34 23.40
C LYS A 205 9.28 40.36 24.93
N PRO A 206 8.84 39.29 25.63
CA PRO A 206 9.34 38.97 26.97
C PRO A 206 10.85 38.62 26.93
N PRO A 207 11.58 38.69 28.06
CA PRO A 207 13.03 38.59 28.06
C PRO A 207 13.60 37.17 27.90
N THR A 208 14.89 37.18 27.54
CA THR A 208 15.83 36.08 27.27
C THR A 208 15.99 35.05 28.39
N ASP A 209 16.25 33.79 28.03
CA ASP A 209 17.43 33.03 28.51
C ASP A 209 17.82 31.93 27.50
N ARG A 210 19.05 31.40 27.65
CA ARG A 210 19.61 30.14 27.09
C ARG A 210 20.12 30.19 25.66
N GLN A 211 21.28 30.82 25.54
CA GLN A 211 22.32 30.45 24.59
C GLN A 211 22.59 28.93 24.62
N LYS A 212 22.90 28.33 23.45
CA LYS A 212 23.81 27.17 23.36
C LYS A 212 24.36 27.00 21.94
N ASP A 213 25.58 27.50 21.76
CA ASP A 213 26.65 27.07 20.86
C ASP A 213 26.29 26.25 19.62
N ARG A 214 26.46 26.86 18.44
CA ARG A 214 26.81 26.15 17.21
C ARG A 214 28.20 26.59 16.76
N LYS A 215 29.19 25.72 16.96
CA LYS A 215 30.53 25.90 16.39
C LYS A 215 30.45 25.80 14.87
N THR A 216 30.93 26.82 14.17
CA THR A 216 31.22 26.75 12.74
C THR A 216 32.43 25.84 12.52
N ILE A 217 32.35 24.98 11.51
CA ILE A 217 33.52 24.28 10.95
C ILE A 217 33.68 24.77 9.53
N SER A 218 34.88 25.26 9.20
CA SER A 218 35.21 25.75 7.87
C SER A 218 35.18 24.62 6.84
N HIS A 219 34.66 24.90 5.65
CA HIS A 219 34.57 23.94 4.55
C HIS A 219 35.36 24.46 3.34
N HIS A 220 36.69 24.32 3.38
CA HIS A 220 37.55 24.90 2.34
C HIS A 220 38.86 24.14 2.05
N GLN A 221 38.82 22.80 1.95
CA GLN A 221 39.89 22.01 1.33
C GLN A 221 39.40 20.60 0.92
N SER A 222 39.15 20.38 -0.38
CA SER A 222 39.22 19.07 -1.10
C SER A 222 38.65 19.17 -2.52
N LEU A 223 39.37 19.82 -3.45
CA LEU A 223 39.05 19.82 -4.90
C LEU A 223 40.29 19.53 -5.77
N GLN A 224 41.16 18.62 -5.32
CA GLN A 224 42.34 18.18 -6.10
C GLN A 224 42.48 16.64 -6.21
N SER A 225 41.60 15.85 -5.58
CA SER A 225 41.78 14.39 -5.42
C SER A 225 40.93 13.52 -6.37
N LEU A 226 40.40 14.08 -7.46
CA LEU A 226 39.33 13.46 -8.28
C LEU A 226 39.68 13.26 -9.78
N LYS A 227 40.98 13.19 -10.15
CA LYS A 227 41.38 13.08 -11.57
C LYS A 227 42.32 11.91 -11.93
N GLU A 228 42.54 10.95 -11.02
CA GLU A 228 43.63 9.97 -11.17
C GLU A 228 43.22 8.49 -10.92
N LYS A 229 41.93 8.16 -11.04
CA LYS A 229 41.42 6.77 -10.94
C LYS A 229 40.36 6.46 -11.99
N GLN A 230 40.78 6.38 -13.26
CA GLN A 230 40.00 5.87 -14.39
C GLN A 230 40.81 4.89 -15.26
N THR A 231 41.53 3.99 -14.60
CA THR A 231 42.11 2.74 -15.16
C THR A 231 42.02 1.66 -14.08
N ASN A 232 41.94 0.37 -14.47
CA ASN A 232 41.74 -0.83 -13.64
C ASN A 232 40.28 -1.24 -13.34
N ASP A 233 39.58 -1.66 -14.39
CA ASP A 233 39.17 -3.06 -14.63
C ASP A 233 38.44 -3.85 -13.51
N ASP A 234 37.16 -4.13 -13.77
CA ASP A 234 36.61 -5.49 -14.01
C ASP A 234 36.86 -6.65 -13.01
N GLN A 235 37.19 -6.38 -11.74
CA GLN A 235 37.02 -7.37 -10.66
C GLN A 235 36.22 -6.84 -9.47
N ARG A 236 34.88 -6.79 -9.60
CA ARG A 236 33.99 -6.62 -8.44
C ARG A 236 32.69 -7.41 -8.51
N ASN A 237 32.73 -8.62 -7.93
CA ASN A 237 31.58 -9.46 -7.65
C ASN A 237 30.49 -8.67 -6.87
N PRO A 238 29.25 -8.55 -7.37
CA PRO A 238 28.20 -7.75 -6.75
C PRO A 238 27.64 -8.44 -5.50
N GLN A 239 28.24 -8.16 -4.33
CA GLN A 239 27.65 -8.58 -3.06
C GLN A 239 26.27 -7.91 -2.86
N PRO A 240 25.22 -8.67 -2.53
CA PRO A 240 23.91 -8.09 -2.28
C PRO A 240 23.94 -7.24 -1.00
N ASN A 241 23.50 -5.99 -1.10
CA ASN A 241 23.41 -5.05 0.01
C ASN A 241 22.45 -5.57 1.09
N ARG A 242 22.98 -6.34 2.05
CA ARG A 242 22.24 -6.78 3.23
C ARG A 242 21.99 -5.59 4.14
N PHE A 243 20.82 -4.98 4.01
CA PHE A 243 20.26 -4.08 5.02
C PHE A 243 20.25 -4.80 6.38
N ARG A 244 21.24 -4.51 7.22
CA ARG A 244 21.21 -4.90 8.63
C ARG A 244 20.20 -4.00 9.33
N ALA A 245 19.00 -4.52 9.58
CA ALA A 245 18.11 -3.90 10.53
C ALA A 245 18.84 -3.76 11.87
N SER A 246 18.78 -2.58 12.50
CA SER A 246 19.31 -2.40 13.85
C SER A 246 18.64 -3.40 14.79
N PRO A 247 19.39 -4.07 15.69
CA PRO A 247 18.78 -4.97 16.66
C PRO A 247 17.73 -4.19 17.47
N ALA A 248 16.56 -4.78 17.65
CA ALA A 248 15.50 -4.16 18.46
C ALA A 248 16.07 -3.83 19.85
N PRO A 249 15.73 -2.66 20.43
CA PRO A 249 16.27 -2.26 21.73
C PRO A 249 15.96 -3.35 22.75
N MET A 250 17.01 -3.92 23.35
CA MET A 250 16.84 -4.93 24.39
C MET A 250 15.96 -4.32 25.48
N LYS A 251 14.91 -5.04 25.86
CA LYS A 251 14.05 -4.64 26.97
C LYS A 251 14.89 -4.72 28.25
N SER A 252 15.51 -3.59 28.60
CA SER A 252 16.10 -3.38 29.91
C SER A 252 15.08 -3.79 30.97
N GLN A 253 15.56 -4.48 32.02
CA GLN A 253 14.70 -5.13 33.01
C GLN A 253 13.62 -4.14 33.46
N ALA A 254 12.36 -4.48 33.19
CA ALA A 254 11.25 -3.59 33.46
C ALA A 254 11.20 -3.34 34.98
N SER A 255 11.71 -2.19 35.40
CA SER A 255 11.61 -1.74 36.78
C SER A 255 10.14 -1.78 37.16
N GLN A 256 9.84 -2.33 38.33
CA GLN A 256 8.48 -2.54 38.79
C GLN A 256 7.86 -1.21 39.25
N ILE A 257 7.71 -0.27 38.30
CA ILE A 257 6.89 0.92 38.46
C ILE A 257 5.48 0.40 38.78
N PRO A 258 4.94 0.66 39.98
CA PRO A 258 3.63 0.12 40.36
C PRO A 258 2.57 0.85 39.54
N VAL A 259 2.13 0.22 38.44
CA VAL A 259 1.11 0.77 37.54
C VAL A 259 -0.20 0.88 38.33
N LYS A 260 -0.44 2.06 38.90
CA LYS A 260 -1.61 2.39 39.70
C LYS A 260 -2.86 2.21 38.86
N SER A 261 -3.44 1.02 38.96
CA SER A 261 -4.50 0.56 38.07
C SER A 261 -5.73 1.42 38.28
N ASN A 262 -6.19 2.09 37.22
CA ASN A 262 -7.36 2.94 37.27
C ASN A 262 -8.59 2.11 37.69
N ILE A 263 -9.52 2.72 38.43
CA ILE A 263 -10.76 2.10 38.90
C ILE A 263 -11.52 1.44 37.74
N ALA A 264 -11.61 2.13 36.60
CA ALA A 264 -12.23 1.59 35.38
C ALA A 264 -11.49 0.37 34.81
N THR A 265 -10.16 0.27 34.96
CA THR A 265 -9.37 -0.89 34.54
C THR A 265 -9.65 -2.08 35.46
N VAL A 266 -9.62 -1.87 36.79
CA VAL A 266 -9.94 -2.88 37.80
C VAL A 266 -11.35 -3.45 37.57
N LEU A 267 -12.34 -2.59 37.31
CA LEU A 267 -13.71 -3.05 37.06
C LEU A 267 -13.86 -3.83 35.74
N LYS A 268 -13.23 -3.37 34.64
CA LYS A 268 -13.24 -4.08 33.34
C LYS A 268 -12.55 -5.44 33.42
N GLU A 269 -11.42 -5.52 34.11
CA GLU A 269 -10.66 -6.75 34.30
C GLU A 269 -11.42 -7.74 35.22
N ASN A 270 -12.05 -7.25 36.28
CA ASN A 270 -12.94 -8.07 37.11
C ASN A 270 -14.16 -8.60 36.33
N GLN A 271 -14.73 -7.79 35.42
CA GLN A 271 -15.83 -8.20 34.55
C GLN A 271 -15.40 -9.26 33.52
N PHE A 272 -14.19 -9.12 32.96
CA PHE A 272 -13.59 -10.14 32.09
C PHE A 272 -13.44 -11.48 32.83
N TYR A 273 -12.83 -11.47 34.03
CA TYR A 273 -12.68 -12.69 34.81
C TYR A 273 -14.03 -13.28 35.25
N LYS A 274 -15.03 -12.46 35.64
CA LYS A 274 -16.41 -12.96 35.86
C LYS A 274 -16.96 -13.69 34.63
N LYS A 275 -16.88 -13.08 33.45
CA LYS A 275 -17.35 -13.72 32.21
C LYS A 275 -16.61 -15.03 31.91
N GLN A 276 -15.32 -15.12 32.24
CA GLN A 276 -14.54 -16.35 32.13
C GLN A 276 -14.99 -17.41 33.14
N GLU A 277 -15.16 -17.06 34.42
CA GLU A 277 -15.73 -17.95 35.45
C GLU A 277 -17.12 -18.45 35.03
N ASP A 278 -18.00 -17.56 34.57
CA ASP A 278 -19.39 -17.89 34.25
C ASP A 278 -19.50 -18.77 32.99
N ASN A 279 -18.57 -18.63 32.04
CA ASN A 279 -18.44 -19.55 30.92
C ASN A 279 -17.94 -20.94 31.37
N VAL A 280 -17.04 -21.01 32.36
CA VAL A 280 -16.59 -22.28 32.94
C VAL A 280 -17.71 -22.92 33.77
N ARG A 281 -18.48 -22.14 34.55
CA ARG A 281 -19.67 -22.59 35.27
C ARG A 281 -20.68 -23.21 34.31
N ARG A 282 -21.06 -22.52 33.23
CA ARG A 282 -21.98 -23.09 32.22
C ARG A 282 -21.46 -24.41 31.68
N ARG A 283 -20.20 -24.49 31.24
CA ARG A 283 -19.60 -25.75 30.74
C ARG A 283 -19.56 -26.88 31.78
N LEU A 284 -19.40 -26.57 33.06
CA LEU A 284 -19.50 -27.57 34.14
C LEU A 284 -20.95 -28.05 34.29
N ASN A 285 -21.93 -27.14 34.35
CA ASN A 285 -23.35 -27.49 34.37
C ASN A 285 -23.76 -28.31 33.13
N ASP A 286 -23.23 -27.98 31.95
CA ASP A 286 -23.47 -28.71 30.70
C ASP A 286 -22.91 -30.15 30.79
N PHE A 287 -21.77 -30.36 31.46
CA PHE A 287 -21.21 -31.69 31.74
C PHE A 287 -21.97 -32.44 32.82
N GLU A 288 -22.43 -31.76 33.88
CA GLU A 288 -23.34 -32.34 34.91
C GLU A 288 -24.67 -32.80 34.29
N ALA A 289 -25.13 -32.12 33.24
CA ALA A 289 -26.28 -32.51 32.42
C ALA A 289 -25.97 -33.61 31.36
N GLY A 290 -24.76 -34.19 31.36
CA GLY A 290 -24.37 -35.27 30.46
C GLY A 290 -23.81 -34.83 29.09
N GLY A 291 -23.48 -33.55 28.92
CA GLY A 291 -22.82 -33.02 27.73
C GLY A 291 -21.43 -33.62 27.48
N LYS A 292 -21.09 -33.86 26.22
CA LYS A 292 -19.77 -34.42 25.82
C LYS A 292 -18.70 -33.34 25.79
N ASP A 293 -17.48 -33.69 26.17
CA ASP A 293 -16.35 -32.76 26.02
C ASP A 293 -15.87 -32.66 24.56
N ALA A 294 -15.72 -31.43 24.08
CA ALA A 294 -15.10 -31.12 22.79
C ALA A 294 -13.58 -30.88 22.89
N GLY A 295 -13.01 -30.90 24.10
CA GLY A 295 -11.58 -30.67 24.35
C GLY A 295 -10.67 -31.60 23.56
N GLU A 296 -10.96 -32.90 23.54
CA GLU A 296 -10.20 -33.89 22.76
C GLU A 296 -10.21 -33.58 21.26
N PHE A 297 -11.37 -33.22 20.71
CA PHE A 297 -11.50 -32.82 19.30
C PHE A 297 -10.67 -31.57 18.97
N PHE A 298 -10.70 -30.54 19.82
CA PHE A 298 -9.89 -29.34 19.61
C PHE A 298 -8.39 -29.61 19.79
N HIS A 299 -8.00 -30.49 20.71
CA HIS A 299 -6.59 -30.91 20.87
C HIS A 299 -6.09 -31.74 19.68
N TRP A 300 -6.92 -32.64 19.15
CA TRP A 300 -6.64 -33.35 17.89
C TRP A 300 -6.53 -32.36 16.72
N GLN A 301 -7.48 -31.43 16.57
CA GLN A 301 -7.47 -30.43 15.50
C GLN A 301 -6.22 -29.55 15.53
N GLN A 302 -5.83 -29.05 16.71
CA GLN A 302 -4.60 -28.27 16.89
C GLN A 302 -3.34 -29.11 16.61
N SER A 303 -3.34 -30.38 17.01
CA SER A 303 -2.22 -31.30 16.74
C SER A 303 -2.09 -31.60 15.25
N ARG A 304 -3.20 -31.77 14.52
CA ARG A 304 -3.24 -31.96 13.07
C ARG A 304 -2.76 -30.71 12.34
N GLN A 305 -3.33 -29.53 12.64
CA GLN A 305 -2.88 -28.25 12.08
C GLN A 305 -1.38 -28.01 12.30
N LYS A 306 -0.85 -28.37 13.49
CA LYS A 306 0.58 -28.31 13.76
C LYS A 306 1.39 -29.30 12.90
N GLN A 307 0.96 -30.56 12.80
CA GLN A 307 1.62 -31.58 11.96
C GLN A 307 1.60 -31.21 10.48
N ASP A 308 0.50 -30.67 9.97
CA ASP A 308 0.33 -30.27 8.58
C ASP A 308 1.24 -29.06 8.25
N TYR A 309 1.34 -28.09 9.17
CA TYR A 309 2.26 -26.95 9.06
C TYR A 309 3.74 -27.35 9.19
N GLU A 310 4.08 -28.30 10.08
CA GLU A 310 5.44 -28.86 10.17
C GLU A 310 5.84 -29.62 8.88
N GLN A 311 4.91 -30.36 8.27
CA GLN A 311 5.11 -30.99 6.96
C GLN A 311 5.26 -29.97 5.82
N GLU A 312 4.49 -28.88 5.81
CA GLU A 312 4.64 -27.80 4.83
C GLU A 312 6.02 -27.14 4.94
N LEU A 313 6.48 -26.81 6.15
CA LEU A 313 7.82 -26.28 6.40
C LEU A 313 8.92 -27.23 5.94
N GLN A 314 8.78 -28.54 6.22
CA GLN A 314 9.70 -29.56 5.73
C GLN A 314 9.71 -29.62 4.20
N ALA A 315 8.55 -29.63 3.54
CA ALA A 315 8.44 -29.65 2.08
C ALA A 315 9.00 -28.40 1.40
N ILE A 316 8.89 -27.22 2.03
CA ILE A 316 9.53 -25.98 1.58
C ILE A 316 11.06 -26.08 1.71
N GLU A 317 11.58 -26.70 2.79
CA GLU A 317 13.02 -26.94 2.91
C GLU A 317 13.53 -27.97 1.88
N ARG A 318 12.80 -29.08 1.65
CA ARG A 318 13.14 -30.09 0.63
C ARG A 318 13.32 -29.46 -0.76
N LYS A 319 12.30 -28.73 -1.25
CA LYS A 319 12.35 -27.98 -2.52
C LYS A 319 13.52 -26.98 -2.58
N LYS A 320 13.85 -26.35 -1.46
CA LYS A 320 14.97 -25.40 -1.31
C LYS A 320 16.34 -26.08 -1.21
N LEU A 321 16.42 -27.39 -0.95
CA LEU A 321 17.64 -28.19 -1.03
C LEU A 321 17.78 -28.81 -2.43
N GLU A 322 16.72 -29.41 -2.96
CA GLU A 322 16.60 -29.91 -4.34
C GLU A 322 17.01 -28.85 -5.37
N GLY A 323 16.46 -27.63 -5.28
CA GLY A 323 16.80 -26.53 -6.18
C GLY A 323 18.27 -26.08 -6.10
N LYS A 324 18.94 -26.27 -4.96
CA LYS A 324 20.40 -26.03 -4.84
C LYS A 324 21.22 -27.19 -5.41
N ILE A 325 20.78 -28.43 -5.20
CA ILE A 325 21.42 -29.63 -5.76
C ILE A 325 21.40 -29.53 -7.28
N SER A 326 20.23 -29.25 -7.87
CA SER A 326 20.04 -29.06 -9.31
C SER A 326 20.93 -27.93 -9.88
N TYR A 327 21.11 -26.83 -9.12
CA TYR A 327 22.02 -25.74 -9.51
C TYR A 327 23.50 -26.18 -9.55
N GLU A 328 23.99 -26.87 -8.53
CA GLU A 328 25.38 -27.38 -8.51
C GLU A 328 25.58 -28.46 -9.60
N GLU A 329 24.60 -29.33 -9.83
CA GLU A 329 24.61 -30.34 -10.90
C GLU A 329 24.59 -29.71 -12.30
N ALA A 330 23.87 -28.60 -12.50
CA ALA A 330 23.89 -27.85 -13.76
C ALA A 330 25.28 -27.23 -14.04
N ILE A 331 26.00 -26.75 -13.01
CA ILE A 331 27.37 -26.28 -13.18
C ILE A 331 28.31 -27.45 -13.53
N LEU A 332 28.20 -28.57 -12.80
CA LEU A 332 28.98 -29.79 -13.07
C LEU A 332 28.72 -30.34 -14.48
N ALA A 333 27.48 -30.26 -14.97
CA ALA A 333 27.14 -30.64 -16.35
C ALA A 333 27.74 -29.67 -17.38
N LYS A 334 27.66 -28.35 -17.15
CA LYS A 334 28.31 -27.35 -17.99
C LYS A 334 29.82 -27.56 -18.09
N GLN A 335 30.48 -27.85 -16.97
CA GLN A 335 31.92 -28.20 -16.93
C GLN A 335 32.22 -29.41 -17.81
N ARG A 336 31.47 -30.52 -17.69
CA ARG A 336 31.64 -31.72 -18.54
C ARG A 336 31.54 -31.38 -20.03
N VAL A 337 30.57 -30.57 -20.43
CA VAL A 337 30.41 -30.15 -21.84
C VAL A 337 31.58 -29.28 -22.31
N THR A 338 32.11 -28.38 -21.49
CA THR A 338 33.32 -27.61 -21.84
C THR A 338 34.57 -28.50 -21.92
N ASP A 339 34.71 -29.49 -21.03
CA ASP A 339 35.82 -30.45 -21.03
C ASP A 339 35.82 -31.30 -22.32
N GLU A 340 34.66 -31.83 -22.70
CA GLU A 340 34.50 -32.59 -23.94
C GLU A 340 34.74 -31.74 -25.19
N ASN A 341 34.22 -30.51 -25.23
CA ASN A 341 34.41 -29.63 -26.39
C ASN A 341 35.86 -29.17 -26.53
N ARG A 342 36.59 -28.99 -25.42
CA ARG A 342 38.05 -28.79 -25.42
C ARG A 342 38.77 -30.01 -26.03
N ARG A 343 38.45 -31.23 -25.56
CA ARG A 343 39.03 -32.49 -26.11
C ARG A 343 38.76 -32.64 -27.62
N ARG A 344 37.51 -32.40 -28.07
CA ARG A 344 37.13 -32.41 -29.49
C ARG A 344 37.90 -31.37 -30.30
N ALA A 345 38.07 -30.16 -29.78
CA ALA A 345 38.81 -29.09 -30.45
C ALA A 345 40.33 -29.37 -30.52
N ASP A 346 40.92 -29.96 -29.49
CA ASP A 346 42.34 -30.31 -29.47
C ASP A 346 42.65 -31.50 -30.41
N GLU A 347 41.76 -32.48 -30.51
CA GLU A 347 41.83 -33.54 -31.53
C GLU A 347 41.67 -32.98 -32.96
N LEU A 348 40.73 -32.04 -33.18
CA LEU A 348 40.59 -31.37 -34.48
C LEU A 348 41.84 -30.54 -34.85
N LYS A 349 42.51 -29.90 -33.88
CA LYS A 349 43.81 -29.24 -34.09
C LYS A 349 44.88 -30.24 -34.52
N ARG A 350 44.93 -31.43 -33.89
CA ARG A 350 45.87 -32.51 -34.25
C ARG A 350 45.67 -32.96 -35.70
N GLN A 351 44.45 -33.37 -36.06
CA GLN A 351 44.11 -33.79 -37.43
C GLN A 351 44.35 -32.68 -38.47
N THR A 352 44.11 -31.42 -38.09
CA THR A 352 44.39 -30.26 -38.97
C THR A 352 45.89 -30.06 -39.20
N ARG A 353 46.73 -30.20 -38.15
CA ARG A 353 48.20 -30.14 -38.28
C ARG A 353 48.73 -31.24 -39.20
N GLU A 354 48.23 -32.46 -39.04
CA GLU A 354 48.60 -33.62 -39.87
C GLU A 354 48.26 -33.37 -41.35
N LYS A 355 47.05 -32.87 -41.65
CA LYS A 355 46.65 -32.49 -43.02
C LYS A 355 47.49 -31.35 -43.60
N ILE A 356 47.84 -30.34 -42.80
CA ILE A 356 48.72 -29.24 -43.23
C ILE A 356 50.12 -29.77 -43.56
N GLN A 357 50.67 -30.67 -42.75
CA GLN A 357 52.00 -31.26 -42.98
C GLN A 357 52.06 -32.01 -44.33
N VAL A 358 51.04 -32.82 -44.65
CA VAL A 358 50.93 -33.51 -45.95
C VAL A 358 50.81 -32.50 -47.10
N TYR A 359 49.97 -31.47 -46.98
CA TYR A 359 49.82 -30.44 -48.01
C TYR A 359 51.11 -29.65 -48.27
N VAL A 360 51.87 -29.33 -47.22
CA VAL A 360 53.18 -28.66 -47.34
C VAL A 360 54.19 -29.56 -48.07
N GLN A 361 54.23 -30.86 -47.77
CA GLN A 361 55.07 -31.82 -48.48
C GLN A 361 54.69 -31.93 -49.97
N GLU A 362 53.39 -32.04 -50.29
CA GLU A 362 52.92 -32.02 -51.67
C GLU A 362 53.30 -30.73 -52.40
N LYS A 363 53.14 -29.57 -51.76
CA LYS A 363 53.47 -28.28 -52.35
C LYS A 363 54.97 -28.17 -52.64
N LEU A 364 55.84 -28.62 -51.72
CA LEU A 364 57.28 -28.65 -51.94
C LEU A 364 57.67 -29.54 -53.13
N GLN A 365 57.09 -30.74 -53.24
CA GLN A 365 57.31 -31.62 -54.40
C GLN A 365 56.80 -31.02 -55.71
N LYS A 366 55.63 -30.37 -55.69
CA LYS A 366 55.06 -29.67 -56.86
C LYS A 366 55.95 -28.49 -57.28
N GLU A 367 56.48 -27.72 -56.33
CA GLU A 367 57.41 -26.63 -56.58
C GLU A 367 58.73 -27.12 -57.21
N GLN A 368 59.31 -28.20 -56.68
CA GLN A 368 60.51 -28.85 -57.25
C GLN A 368 60.29 -29.26 -58.71
N ARG A 369 59.16 -29.92 -59.03
CA ARG A 369 58.80 -30.28 -60.42
C ARG A 369 58.62 -29.05 -61.31
N THR A 370 57.99 -27.98 -60.82
CA THR A 370 57.88 -26.73 -61.61
C THR A 370 59.22 -26.05 -61.81
N LYS A 371 60.16 -26.13 -60.86
CA LYS A 371 61.53 -25.60 -61.03
C LYS A 371 62.32 -26.35 -62.11
N GLN A 372 62.16 -27.67 -62.19
CA GLN A 372 62.72 -28.49 -63.28
C GLN A 372 62.16 -28.06 -64.64
N LEU A 373 60.82 -28.01 -64.78
CA LEU A 373 60.14 -27.61 -66.02
C LEU A 373 60.46 -26.15 -66.42
N ILE A 374 60.62 -25.24 -65.46
CA ILE A 374 61.04 -23.85 -65.73
C ILE A 374 62.47 -23.81 -66.29
N GLY A 375 63.37 -24.69 -65.85
CA GLY A 375 64.70 -24.84 -66.45
C GLY A 375 64.62 -25.24 -67.92
N GLU A 376 63.92 -26.33 -68.21
CA GLU A 376 63.69 -26.83 -69.59
C GLU A 376 63.10 -25.74 -70.51
N VAL A 377 62.13 -24.97 -70.01
CA VAL A 377 61.50 -23.85 -70.73
C VAL A 377 62.42 -22.63 -70.86
N MET A 378 63.32 -22.38 -69.89
CA MET A 378 64.35 -21.34 -70.01
C MET A 378 65.39 -21.68 -71.07
N ASP A 379 65.87 -22.93 -71.09
CA ASP A 379 66.80 -23.41 -72.11
C ASP A 379 66.18 -23.31 -73.52
N GLY A 380 64.92 -23.74 -73.67
CA GLY A 380 64.15 -23.55 -74.90
C GLY A 380 63.95 -22.07 -75.27
N ARG A 381 63.71 -21.20 -74.29
CA ARG A 381 63.52 -19.76 -74.51
C ARG A 381 64.80 -19.06 -74.95
N ASP A 382 65.96 -19.43 -74.44
CA ASP A 382 67.20 -18.74 -74.77
C ASP A 382 67.72 -19.16 -76.15
N ASN A 383 67.49 -20.41 -76.55
CA ASN A 383 67.56 -20.84 -77.95
C ASN A 383 66.62 -20.02 -78.86
N ALA A 384 65.38 -19.75 -78.44
CA ALA A 384 64.44 -18.91 -79.19
C ALA A 384 64.87 -17.42 -79.24
N LYS A 385 65.46 -16.86 -78.17
CA LYS A 385 66.04 -15.50 -78.16
C LYS A 385 67.16 -15.38 -79.20
N LEU A 386 68.07 -16.35 -79.27
CA LEU A 386 69.18 -16.37 -80.24
C LEU A 386 68.69 -16.37 -81.70
N SER A 387 67.50 -16.93 -81.97
CA SER A 387 66.82 -16.82 -83.26
C SER A 387 66.19 -15.43 -83.46
N GLN A 388 65.42 -14.94 -82.48
CA GLN A 388 64.76 -13.62 -82.57
C GLN A 388 65.73 -12.44 -82.65
N GLN A 389 66.93 -12.53 -82.07
CA GLN A 389 67.95 -11.48 -82.13
C GLN A 389 68.40 -11.21 -83.58
N LYS A 390 68.58 -12.28 -84.38
CA LYS A 390 68.90 -12.20 -85.81
C LYS A 390 67.78 -11.51 -86.60
N LEU A 391 66.52 -11.86 -86.30
CA LEU A 391 65.34 -11.25 -86.93
C LEU A 391 65.15 -9.77 -86.52
N ARG A 392 65.51 -9.40 -85.28
CA ARG A 392 65.39 -8.03 -84.77
C ARG A 392 66.34 -7.07 -85.43
N GLN A 393 67.60 -7.46 -85.67
CA GLN A 393 68.58 -6.68 -86.43
C GLN A 393 67.98 -6.25 -87.79
N HIS A 394 67.43 -7.22 -88.52
CA HIS A 394 66.77 -7.00 -89.82
C HIS A 394 65.53 -6.07 -89.77
N LYS A 395 64.88 -5.91 -88.60
CA LYS A 395 63.74 -4.98 -88.42
C LYS A 395 64.12 -3.61 -87.86
N THR A 396 65.22 -3.50 -87.11
CA THR A 396 65.70 -2.22 -86.60
C THR A 396 66.18 -1.28 -87.70
N ASP A 397 66.62 -1.82 -88.84
CA ASP A 397 67.06 -1.00 -89.97
C ASP A 397 65.89 -0.48 -90.81
N PHE A 398 64.78 -1.24 -90.88
CA PHE A 398 63.52 -0.80 -91.47
C PHE A 398 62.81 0.27 -90.63
N ALA A 399 62.71 0.08 -89.31
CA ALA A 399 61.97 0.99 -88.43
C ALA A 399 62.61 2.40 -88.29
N LYS A 400 63.89 2.56 -88.63
CA LYS A 400 64.55 3.87 -88.74
C LYS A 400 63.97 4.70 -89.90
N GLN A 401 63.52 4.05 -90.97
CA GLN A 401 63.03 4.72 -92.20
C GLN A 401 61.61 5.32 -92.06
N TYR A 402 60.92 5.10 -90.93
CA TYR A 402 59.51 5.48 -90.72
C TYR A 402 59.29 6.44 -89.55
N LYS A 403 60.34 6.78 -88.77
CA LYS A 403 60.21 7.59 -87.55
C LYS A 403 60.30 9.09 -87.78
N GLU A 404 60.93 9.51 -88.87
CA GLU A 404 60.95 10.89 -89.36
C GLU A 404 59.53 11.43 -89.63
N ASP A 405 58.64 10.59 -90.17
CA ASP A 405 57.34 11.01 -90.71
C ASP A 405 56.32 11.48 -89.65
N VAL A 406 56.21 10.75 -88.53
CA VAL A 406 55.11 10.91 -87.56
C VAL A 406 55.27 12.14 -86.66
N LYS A 407 56.48 12.69 -86.53
CA LYS A 407 56.82 13.74 -85.54
C LYS A 407 56.11 15.09 -85.78
N GLN A 408 55.50 15.28 -86.94
CA GLN A 408 55.00 16.58 -87.40
C GLN A 408 53.59 16.96 -86.87
N LEU A 409 52.83 16.04 -86.24
CA LEU A 409 51.38 16.20 -86.08
C LEU A 409 50.85 16.64 -84.69
N MET A 410 51.55 16.35 -83.58
CA MET A 410 50.95 16.28 -82.23
C MET A 410 50.59 17.63 -81.54
N LYS A 411 50.94 18.79 -82.08
CA LYS A 411 51.20 20.01 -81.28
C LYS A 411 50.03 21.01 -81.10
N GLN A 412 48.76 20.57 -81.10
CA GLN A 412 47.63 21.47 -81.43
C GLN A 412 46.38 21.52 -80.49
N THR A 413 46.33 20.86 -79.32
CA THR A 413 45.01 20.46 -78.72
C THR A 413 44.80 20.54 -77.19
N LEU A 414 45.25 21.55 -76.42
CA LEU A 414 45.31 21.42 -74.92
C LEU A 414 44.69 22.49 -73.99
N ASP A 415 44.26 23.68 -74.45
CA ASP A 415 44.29 24.88 -73.56
C ASP A 415 42.93 25.44 -73.00
N GLU A 416 41.80 24.70 -72.95
CA GLU A 416 40.45 25.33 -72.95
C GLU A 416 39.52 25.25 -71.68
N ALA A 417 39.85 24.62 -70.53
CA ALA A 417 38.80 23.91 -69.73
C ALA A 417 38.37 24.33 -68.28
N GLU A 418 38.89 25.36 -67.58
CA GLU A 418 39.04 25.28 -66.09
C GLU A 418 38.12 26.10 -65.10
N THR A 419 37.17 26.96 -65.51
CA THR A 419 36.95 28.22 -64.75
C THR A 419 35.86 28.38 -63.63
N ASP A 420 34.86 27.51 -63.40
CA ASP A 420 33.69 27.86 -62.53
C ASP A 420 33.62 27.28 -61.09
N MET A 421 32.71 26.31 -60.83
CA MET A 421 31.67 26.38 -59.77
C MET A 421 32.11 26.50 -58.29
N ARG A 422 31.55 27.50 -57.55
CA ARG A 422 31.91 27.80 -56.13
C ARG A 422 30.77 28.13 -55.14
N HIS A 423 30.26 29.37 -55.06
CA HIS A 423 29.77 29.96 -53.78
C HIS A 423 28.23 29.94 -53.54
N ARG A 424 27.73 29.24 -52.48
CA ARG A 424 26.35 29.36 -51.91
C ARG A 424 26.24 28.87 -50.42
N ILE A 425 26.26 29.75 -49.41
CA ILE A 425 26.12 29.40 -47.96
C ILE A 425 25.38 30.53 -47.18
N GLU A 426 24.71 30.21 -46.06
CA GLU A 426 24.87 30.86 -44.71
C GLU A 426 23.62 31.22 -43.89
N LEU A 427 22.62 31.94 -44.42
CA LEU A 427 21.66 32.68 -43.59
C LEU A 427 20.69 31.83 -42.73
N ILE A 428 20.19 32.43 -41.64
CA ILE A 428 19.01 32.10 -40.80
C ILE A 428 19.26 31.24 -39.53
N GLN A 429 19.50 31.93 -38.41
CA GLN A 429 19.21 31.50 -37.03
C GLN A 429 18.84 32.75 -36.19
N GLN A 430 17.89 32.65 -35.22
CA GLN A 430 17.72 33.45 -33.96
C GLN A 430 16.24 33.58 -33.48
N ILE A 431 16.05 34.21 -32.30
CA ILE A 431 14.83 34.77 -31.65
C ILE A 431 13.80 33.81 -30.99
N ARG A 432 13.68 33.83 -29.62
CA ARG A 432 12.43 33.89 -28.73
C ARG A 432 12.57 33.26 -27.29
N ALA A 433 12.17 33.96 -26.17
CA ALA A 433 12.07 33.51 -24.72
C ALA A 433 11.40 34.56 -23.70
N ILE A 434 10.84 34.22 -22.45
CA ILE A 434 10.56 35.06 -21.16
C ILE A 434 9.67 34.41 -19.97
N GLU A 435 9.43 35.02 -18.74
CA GLU A 435 8.96 34.41 -17.41
C GLU A 435 7.84 35.14 -16.47
N SER A 436 7.71 34.99 -15.09
CA SER A 436 6.45 35.14 -14.18
C SER A 436 6.58 35.48 -12.61
N ILE A 437 5.65 35.73 -11.60
CA ILE A 437 4.16 36.12 -11.37
C ILE A 437 3.60 36.88 -10.03
N PRO A 438 3.45 36.41 -8.71
CA PRO A 438 2.37 36.84 -7.67
C PRO A 438 2.81 37.47 -6.26
N ILE A 439 2.10 37.82 -5.09
CA ILE A 439 0.80 37.69 -4.26
C ILE A 439 0.61 38.92 -3.21
N ALA A 440 -0.13 39.18 -2.06
CA ALA A 440 -1.20 38.74 -1.01
C ALA A 440 -1.51 39.96 0.04
N ARG A 441 -2.30 40.14 1.18
CA ARG A 441 -3.33 39.57 2.20
C ARG A 441 -4.08 40.76 3.01
N SER A 442 -4.75 40.89 4.24
CA SER A 442 -4.94 40.29 5.64
C SER A 442 -6.27 40.71 6.49
N LYS A 443 -6.36 40.92 7.86
CA LYS A 443 -7.61 41.20 8.75
C LYS A 443 -7.46 41.78 10.27
N PRO A 444 -8.54 42.20 11.07
CA PRO A 444 -8.55 42.97 12.39
C PRO A 444 -9.24 42.40 13.75
N ILE A 445 -9.60 43.23 14.82
CA ILE A 445 -9.81 42.95 16.34
C ILE A 445 -10.97 43.77 17.15
N ASP A 446 -11.25 43.58 18.49
CA ASP A 446 -12.37 44.10 19.44
C ASP A 446 -11.97 44.50 20.94
N LEU A 447 -12.88 44.90 21.89
CA LEU A 447 -12.66 45.52 23.25
C LEU A 447 -13.51 45.04 24.50
N THR A 448 -13.03 45.28 25.74
CA THR A 448 -13.75 44.99 27.03
C THR A 448 -14.25 46.24 27.78
N SER A 449 -15.58 46.49 27.77
CA SER A 449 -16.24 47.48 28.66
C SER A 449 -17.41 46.83 29.41
N THR A 450 -17.74 47.34 30.60
CA THR A 450 -19.06 47.09 31.22
C THR A 450 -20.11 47.91 30.47
N ALA A 451 -21.33 47.37 30.34
CA ALA A 451 -22.31 47.85 29.36
C ALA A 451 -23.10 49.10 29.80
N GLY A 452 -23.42 49.24 31.10
CA GLY A 452 -24.15 50.39 31.66
C GLY A 452 -25.57 50.53 31.10
N HIS A 453 -26.53 49.74 31.59
CA HIS A 453 -27.84 49.57 30.98
C HIS A 453 -29.04 49.88 31.90
N SER A 454 -28.80 50.40 33.12
CA SER A 454 -29.81 50.94 34.04
C SER A 454 -30.93 49.96 34.44
N LEU A 455 -30.62 48.67 34.54
CA LEU A 455 -31.55 47.67 35.07
C LEU A 455 -31.67 47.80 36.60
N HIS A 456 -32.87 47.54 37.16
CA HIS A 456 -33.14 47.75 38.59
C HIS A 456 -32.33 46.86 39.56
N ASP A 457 -31.68 45.80 39.07
CA ASP A 457 -30.71 44.98 39.81
C ASP A 457 -29.27 45.15 39.26
N GLU A 458 -28.89 46.33 38.74
CA GLU A 458 -27.47 46.68 38.45
C GLU A 458 -26.65 46.88 39.74
N MET A 459 -26.59 45.83 40.57
CA MET A 459 -25.70 45.73 41.71
C MET A 459 -24.26 45.92 41.25
N SER A 460 -23.62 46.98 41.73
CA SER A 460 -22.19 47.21 41.52
C SER A 460 -21.38 45.98 41.96
N ILE A 461 -20.23 45.75 41.31
CA ILE A 461 -19.26 44.66 41.59
C ILE A 461 -18.84 44.61 43.09
N ILE A 462 -19.09 45.68 43.85
CA ILE A 462 -18.87 45.79 45.29
C ILE A 462 -20.10 45.33 46.10
N GLU A 463 -21.32 45.73 45.74
CA GLU A 463 -22.55 45.42 46.50
C GLU A 463 -22.85 43.92 46.53
N LEU A 464 -22.55 43.24 45.41
CA LEU A 464 -22.60 41.79 45.24
C LEU A 464 -21.92 41.03 46.41
N ARG A 465 -20.92 41.64 47.07
CA ARG A 465 -20.00 40.98 48.00
C ARG A 465 -20.59 40.71 49.38
N GLN A 466 -21.46 41.58 49.91
CA GLN A 466 -22.00 41.41 51.27
C GLN A 466 -23.16 40.41 51.33
N ARG A 467 -24.07 40.44 50.33
CA ARG A 467 -25.19 39.49 50.26
C ARG A 467 -24.72 38.04 50.11
N LEU A 468 -23.53 37.84 49.52
CA LEU A 468 -22.86 36.55 49.47
C LEU A 468 -22.47 35.99 50.85
N GLU A 469 -22.30 36.80 51.91
CA GLU A 469 -21.64 36.36 53.15
C GLU A 469 -22.50 35.54 54.11
N ARG A 470 -23.76 35.93 54.34
CA ARG A 470 -24.68 35.08 55.13
C ARG A 470 -24.91 33.74 54.41
N LEU A 471 -24.96 33.79 53.09
CA LEU A 471 -25.01 32.63 52.19
C LEU A 471 -23.70 31.82 52.12
N LYS A 472 -22.61 32.22 52.80
CA LYS A 472 -21.43 31.34 53.02
C LYS A 472 -21.72 30.35 54.15
N LEU A 473 -22.11 30.84 55.32
CA LEU A 473 -22.18 30.09 56.59
C LEU A 473 -23.24 28.98 56.58
N GLU A 474 -24.45 29.26 56.07
CA GLU A 474 -25.51 28.23 55.99
C GLU A 474 -25.07 27.05 55.11
N ARG A 475 -24.42 27.37 53.98
CA ARG A 475 -23.78 26.38 53.10
C ARG A 475 -22.62 25.63 53.77
N GLU A 476 -22.10 26.03 54.94
CA GLU A 476 -21.01 25.30 55.63
C GLU A 476 -21.54 24.03 56.28
N LYS A 477 -22.66 24.14 57.00
CA LYS A 477 -23.30 22.99 57.67
C LYS A 477 -23.75 21.95 56.65
N GLU A 478 -24.33 22.39 55.53
CA GLU A 478 -24.65 21.50 54.40
C GLU A 478 -23.41 20.86 53.77
N ARG A 479 -22.33 21.63 53.57
CA ARG A 479 -21.05 21.13 53.06
C ARG A 479 -20.47 20.05 53.97
N GLU A 480 -20.58 20.19 55.29
CA GLU A 480 -20.06 19.22 56.27
C GLU A 480 -20.85 17.91 56.28
N ALA A 481 -22.17 17.96 56.41
CA ALA A 481 -23.02 16.75 56.33
C ALA A 481 -22.85 16.01 54.98
N ARG A 482 -22.74 16.77 53.87
CA ARG A 482 -22.45 16.22 52.55
C ARG A 482 -21.04 15.61 52.47
N ARG A 483 -20.04 16.22 53.12
CA ARG A 483 -18.65 15.72 53.20
C ARG A 483 -18.58 14.39 53.95
N GLU A 484 -19.25 14.25 55.08
CA GLU A 484 -19.31 12.98 55.83
C GLU A 484 -19.94 11.83 55.03
N ARG A 485 -21.08 12.10 54.37
CA ARG A 485 -21.72 11.12 53.49
C ARG A 485 -20.77 10.69 52.38
N ILE A 486 -20.10 11.65 51.73
CA ILE A 486 -19.11 11.39 50.67
C ILE A 486 -17.92 10.57 51.20
N ILE A 487 -17.47 10.80 52.43
CA ILE A 487 -16.39 10.01 53.06
C ILE A 487 -16.83 8.56 53.29
N ARG A 488 -18.02 8.33 53.88
CA ARG A 488 -18.57 6.98 54.10
C ARG A 488 -18.76 6.22 52.78
N GLU A 489 -19.35 6.86 51.77
CA GLU A 489 -19.49 6.27 50.44
C GLU A 489 -18.14 5.94 49.79
N LYS A 490 -17.13 6.83 49.93
CA LYS A 490 -15.76 6.58 49.43
C LYS A 490 -15.12 5.37 50.12
N GLN A 491 -15.19 5.26 51.44
CA GLN A 491 -14.64 4.12 52.19
C GLN A 491 -15.27 2.78 51.78
N ILE A 492 -16.59 2.75 51.53
CA ILE A 492 -17.28 1.54 51.05
C ILE A 492 -16.82 1.19 49.63
N LYS A 493 -16.75 2.19 48.73
CA LYS A 493 -16.29 2.01 47.34
C LYS A 493 -14.82 1.57 47.30
N GLU A 494 -13.97 2.10 48.17
CA GLU A 494 -12.56 1.72 48.32
C GLU A 494 -12.39 0.27 48.82
N LYS A 495 -13.09 -0.13 49.90
CA LYS A 495 -13.08 -1.52 50.39
C LYS A 495 -13.57 -2.53 49.35
N SER A 496 -14.58 -2.16 48.54
CA SER A 496 -15.02 -2.98 47.41
C SER A 496 -13.92 -3.12 46.36
N LEU A 497 -13.27 -2.01 46.00
CA LEU A 497 -12.20 -2.00 45.00
C LEU A 497 -10.95 -2.77 45.44
N THR A 498 -10.50 -2.65 46.69
CA THR A 498 -9.38 -3.46 47.21
C THR A 498 -9.67 -4.95 47.13
N ASN A 499 -10.89 -5.37 47.49
CA ASN A 499 -11.30 -6.77 47.40
C ASN A 499 -11.32 -7.27 45.94
N THR A 500 -11.80 -6.46 44.98
CA THR A 500 -11.74 -6.83 43.56
C THR A 500 -10.31 -6.87 43.01
N ALA A 501 -9.42 -5.96 43.46
CA ALA A 501 -8.01 -5.96 43.07
C ALA A 501 -7.25 -7.18 43.62
N GLN A 502 -7.53 -7.61 44.86
CA GLN A 502 -7.01 -8.87 45.40
C GLN A 502 -7.49 -10.09 44.61
N ARG A 503 -8.75 -10.10 44.18
CA ARG A 503 -9.32 -11.18 43.34
C ARG A 503 -8.63 -11.25 41.97
N ILE A 504 -8.42 -10.11 41.34
CA ILE A 504 -7.64 -9.98 40.10
C ILE A 504 -6.19 -10.46 40.29
N ALA A 505 -5.54 -10.10 41.41
CA ALA A 505 -4.17 -10.51 41.68
C ALA A 505 -4.02 -12.04 41.74
N LYS A 506 -5.01 -12.76 42.30
CA LYS A 506 -5.04 -14.23 42.27
C LYS A 506 -5.11 -14.76 40.83
N HIS A 507 -6.05 -14.28 40.02
CA HIS A 507 -6.17 -14.68 38.61
C HIS A 507 -4.93 -14.34 37.75
N ARG A 508 -4.27 -13.21 38.01
CA ARG A 508 -2.99 -12.87 37.35
C ARG A 508 -1.89 -13.85 37.73
N ASN A 509 -1.79 -14.25 39.00
CA ASN A 509 -0.82 -15.23 39.46
C ASN A 509 -1.11 -16.63 38.87
N GLU A 510 -2.37 -17.06 38.88
CA GLU A 510 -2.85 -18.30 38.25
C GLU A 510 -2.49 -18.33 36.75
N PHE A 511 -2.83 -17.27 36.01
CA PHE A 511 -2.54 -17.16 34.58
C PHE A 511 -1.04 -17.13 34.28
N THR A 512 -0.25 -16.48 35.14
CA THR A 512 1.22 -16.44 35.02
C THR A 512 1.83 -17.83 35.25
N ALA A 513 1.36 -18.56 36.26
CA ALA A 513 1.79 -19.94 36.53
C ALA A 513 1.41 -20.89 35.37
N GLN A 514 0.17 -20.82 34.88
CA GLN A 514 -0.27 -21.60 33.72
C GLN A 514 0.56 -21.26 32.46
N SER A 515 0.88 -19.99 32.23
CA SER A 515 1.71 -19.55 31.11
C SER A 515 3.16 -20.05 31.22
N ALA A 516 3.72 -20.08 32.43
CA ALA A 516 5.04 -20.68 32.67
C ALA A 516 5.05 -22.18 32.41
N ILE A 517 4.00 -22.91 32.83
CA ILE A 517 3.84 -24.36 32.59
C ILE A 517 3.64 -24.69 31.10
N LYS A 518 2.91 -23.86 30.35
CA LYS A 518 2.81 -23.99 28.88
C LYS A 518 4.17 -23.78 28.22
N LYS A 519 4.85 -22.68 28.57
CA LYS A 519 6.15 -22.33 28.00
C LYS A 519 7.23 -23.40 28.29
N SER A 520 7.26 -23.96 29.50
CA SER A 520 8.24 -25.02 29.82
C SER A 520 8.01 -26.28 28.98
N ARG A 521 6.75 -26.71 28.83
CA ARG A 521 6.35 -27.82 27.92
C ARG A 521 6.76 -27.54 26.47
N GLU A 522 6.48 -26.34 25.96
CA GLU A 522 6.89 -25.92 24.62
C GLU A 522 8.41 -25.97 24.43
N THR A 523 9.20 -25.48 25.39
CA THR A 523 10.67 -25.52 25.32
C THR A 523 11.28 -26.91 25.53
N SER A 524 10.54 -27.86 26.10
CA SER A 524 11.00 -29.25 26.30
C SER A 524 10.80 -30.17 25.10
N ALA A 525 10.06 -29.72 24.07
CA ALA A 525 9.88 -30.49 22.85
C ALA A 525 11.13 -30.41 21.96
N PRO A 526 11.79 -31.53 21.62
CA PRO A 526 12.91 -31.52 20.68
C PRO A 526 12.45 -31.04 19.29
N PRO A 527 13.27 -30.26 18.55
CA PRO A 527 12.97 -29.95 17.15
C PRO A 527 12.97 -31.24 16.33
N SER A 528 11.86 -31.52 15.65
CA SER A 528 11.71 -32.71 14.80
C SER A 528 12.53 -32.56 13.52
N VAL A 529 13.79 -33.00 13.55
CA VAL A 529 14.68 -32.97 12.40
C VAL A 529 14.30 -34.08 11.43
N ASP A 530 13.73 -33.70 10.29
CA ASP A 530 13.42 -34.62 9.20
C ASP A 530 14.70 -35.29 8.67
N ARG A 531 14.74 -36.61 8.75
CA ARG A 531 15.83 -37.45 8.24
C ARG A 531 16.11 -37.16 6.76
N HIS A 532 15.08 -36.95 5.96
CA HIS A 532 15.23 -36.71 4.53
C HIS A 532 15.90 -35.36 4.23
N ASN A 533 15.61 -34.33 5.04
CA ASN A 533 16.28 -33.03 4.91
C ASN A 533 17.76 -33.13 5.26
N SER A 534 18.13 -33.97 6.23
CA SER A 534 19.54 -34.26 6.54
C SER A 534 20.26 -34.97 5.38
N GLU A 535 19.62 -35.97 4.77
CA GLU A 535 20.16 -36.70 3.60
C GLU A 535 20.34 -35.76 2.38
N LEU A 536 19.36 -34.88 2.10
CA LEU A 536 19.47 -33.84 1.06
C LEU A 536 20.56 -32.79 1.37
N GLN A 537 20.73 -32.39 2.64
CA GLN A 537 21.81 -31.49 3.05
C GLN A 537 23.19 -32.13 2.82
N GLN A 538 23.36 -33.43 3.09
CA GLN A 538 24.60 -34.15 2.80
C GLN A 538 24.88 -34.22 1.29
N HIS A 539 23.88 -34.59 0.47
CA HIS A 539 24.04 -34.63 -0.99
C HIS A 539 24.45 -33.26 -1.58
N LEU A 540 23.88 -32.17 -1.05
CA LEU A 540 24.28 -30.81 -1.45
C LEU A 540 25.74 -30.48 -1.12
N GLN A 541 26.29 -30.98 -0.01
CA GLN A 541 27.71 -30.78 0.30
C GLN A 541 28.60 -31.61 -0.64
N LEU A 542 28.21 -32.87 -0.94
CA LEU A 542 28.94 -33.72 -1.88
C LEU A 542 29.06 -33.06 -3.27
N ARG A 543 27.95 -32.55 -3.84
CA ARG A 543 27.98 -31.83 -5.13
C ARG A 543 28.85 -30.58 -5.11
N LYS A 544 28.91 -29.86 -3.99
CA LYS A 544 29.82 -28.73 -3.82
C LYS A 544 31.28 -29.16 -3.78
N THR A 545 31.60 -30.26 -3.09
CA THR A 545 32.97 -30.80 -3.09
C THR A 545 33.38 -31.32 -4.47
N GLU A 546 32.47 -31.93 -5.24
CA GLU A 546 32.72 -32.30 -6.64
C GLU A 546 33.04 -31.07 -7.51
N ARG A 547 32.29 -29.97 -7.34
CA ARG A 547 32.51 -28.73 -8.11
C ARG A 547 33.84 -28.06 -7.74
N LEU A 548 34.11 -27.93 -6.44
CA LEU A 548 35.37 -27.37 -5.94
C LEU A 548 36.57 -28.23 -6.33
N ALA A 549 36.45 -29.56 -6.36
CA ALA A 549 37.52 -30.42 -6.87
C ALA A 549 37.82 -30.13 -8.35
N LYS A 550 36.79 -29.96 -9.18
CA LYS A 550 36.92 -29.59 -10.61
C LYS A 550 37.38 -28.15 -10.86
N GLU A 551 37.20 -27.24 -9.92
CA GLU A 551 37.67 -25.84 -10.02
C GLU A 551 39.18 -25.69 -9.70
N ASN A 552 39.85 -26.76 -9.26
CA ASN A 552 41.27 -26.77 -8.88
C ASN A 552 42.19 -27.59 -9.82
N PHE A 553 41.70 -28.01 -11.00
CA PHE A 553 42.45 -28.76 -12.04
C PHE A 553 42.26 -28.15 -13.44
#